data_AF-A0A7V3N8X0-F1
#
_entry.id   AF-A0A7V3N8X0-F1
#
_cell.length_a   1.000
_cell.length_b   1.000
_cell.length_c   1.000
_cell.angle_alpha   90.00
_cell.angle_beta   90.00
_cell.angle_gamma   90.00
#
_symmetry.space_group_name_H-M   'P 1'
#
loop_
_entity.id
_entity.type
_entity.pdbx_description
1 polymer ?
#
loop_
_entity_poly.entity_id
_entity_poly.type
_entity_poly.pdbx_seq_one_letter_code
_entity_poly.pdbx_strand_id
1 'polypeptide(L)'
;MSPFFGRTCPFQTPSAPMGAVPCLNCWHPIRGLTPGCRYVYKRVGQVTMARRLLPMVLILRALGVTAYGQTTFASITGVVMDSTGAAVPGATITATHTETNTRFTTRSNEVGNYNLAQLREGTYTLRAQAPGFKEFVAQNIVLVARDIRRVDITLEVGSVETTVEVTAGATLIETETARIADTKTATVLKTLPLNTRGIWAFLALSPNVLQAGGGSSTIRFAGSRTNQSHWSIDGTTMSDGVSETQIGPLA
;
A
#
# COMPACT_ATOMS: atom_id res chain seq x y z
N MET A 1 47.50 -73.67 -38.67
CA MET A 1 47.16 -73.65 -40.10
C MET A 1 45.89 -72.81 -40.28
N SER A 2 46.08 -71.67 -40.94
CA SER A 2 45.17 -70.73 -41.64
C SER A 2 43.64 -71.01 -41.73
N PRO A 3 42.83 -70.03 -42.16
CA PRO A 3 42.59 -68.68 -41.63
C PRO A 3 41.06 -68.42 -41.54
N PHE A 4 40.57 -67.35 -40.90
CA PHE A 4 39.25 -66.81 -41.30
C PHE A 4 39.27 -65.28 -41.36
N PHE A 5 39.19 -64.84 -42.61
CA PHE A 5 39.03 -63.48 -43.07
C PHE A 5 37.82 -62.80 -42.42
N GLY A 6 38.05 -61.58 -41.95
CA GLY A 6 36.97 -60.67 -41.57
C GLY A 6 36.09 -60.29 -42.75
N ARG A 7 34.82 -60.00 -42.45
CA ARG A 7 34.02 -59.03 -43.19
C ARG A 7 33.25 -58.19 -42.19
N THR A 8 33.79 -57.02 -41.91
CA THR A 8 33.09 -55.89 -41.33
C THR A 8 31.97 -55.46 -42.27
N CYS A 9 30.76 -55.26 -41.75
CA CYS A 9 29.71 -54.58 -42.50
C CYS A 9 30.04 -53.08 -42.54
N PRO A 10 29.91 -52.40 -43.71
CA PRO A 10 30.17 -50.98 -43.81
C PRO A 10 29.09 -50.21 -43.03
N PHE A 11 29.57 -49.40 -42.09
CA PHE A 11 28.79 -48.42 -41.34
C PHE A 11 28.72 -47.13 -42.17
N GLN A 12 27.63 -46.92 -42.90
CA GLN A 12 27.27 -45.69 -43.62
C GLN A 12 25.74 -45.75 -43.75
N THR A 13 24.91 -44.94 -43.09
CA THR A 13 24.87 -43.47 -42.98
C THR A 13 24.06 -43.03 -41.73
N PRO A 14 24.30 -41.82 -41.16
CA PRO A 14 23.51 -41.29 -40.06
C PRO A 14 22.49 -40.26 -40.57
N SER A 15 21.25 -40.68 -40.80
CA SER A 15 20.11 -39.75 -40.79
C SER A 15 18.78 -40.47 -40.50
N ALA A 16 18.80 -41.40 -39.55
CA ALA A 16 17.57 -41.93 -38.96
C ALA A 16 17.10 -40.99 -37.83
N PRO A 17 15.83 -40.52 -37.83
CA PRO A 17 15.28 -39.75 -36.72
C PRO A 17 15.23 -40.60 -35.43
N MET A 18 15.44 -39.95 -34.28
CA MET A 18 15.42 -40.58 -32.96
C MET A 18 14.12 -41.37 -32.75
N GLY A 19 14.23 -42.70 -32.58
CA GLY A 19 13.10 -43.57 -32.26
C GLY A 19 12.97 -44.84 -33.11
N ALA A 20 13.83 -45.08 -34.10
CA ALA A 20 13.82 -46.33 -34.85
C ALA A 20 14.45 -47.47 -34.02
N VAL A 21 13.62 -48.43 -33.60
CA VAL A 21 14.08 -49.69 -32.99
C VAL A 21 14.66 -50.58 -34.11
N PRO A 22 15.90 -51.07 -34.01
CA PRO A 22 16.43 -51.97 -35.01
C PRO A 22 15.70 -53.32 -34.96
N CYS A 23 15.38 -53.88 -36.13
CA CYS A 23 14.79 -55.20 -36.24
C CYS A 23 15.72 -56.24 -35.61
N LEU A 24 15.34 -56.78 -34.44
CA LEU A 24 16.20 -57.63 -33.61
C LEU A 24 16.28 -59.09 -34.06
N ASN A 25 15.72 -59.48 -35.20
CA ASN A 25 15.76 -60.87 -35.68
C ASN A 25 15.92 -60.94 -37.20
N CYS A 26 17.12 -61.29 -37.65
CA CYS A 26 17.38 -61.77 -39.01
C CYS A 26 17.11 -63.27 -39.07
N TRP A 27 15.86 -63.66 -39.27
CA TRP A 27 15.55 -65.02 -39.71
C TRP A 27 15.78 -65.11 -41.22
N HIS A 28 16.60 -66.08 -41.65
CA HIS A 28 16.73 -66.48 -43.04
C HIS A 28 15.57 -67.41 -43.42
N PRO A 29 14.73 -67.07 -44.41
CA PRO A 29 14.02 -68.05 -45.18
C PRO A 29 14.78 -68.38 -46.46
N ILE A 30 14.93 -69.68 -46.66
CA ILE A 30 15.43 -70.37 -47.84
C ILE A 30 14.52 -70.06 -49.05
N ARG A 31 15.13 -69.80 -50.21
CA ARG A 31 14.54 -69.70 -51.56
C ARG A 31 13.58 -68.52 -51.84
N GLY A 32 14.08 -67.58 -52.63
CA GLY A 32 13.36 -66.95 -53.75
C GLY A 32 12.01 -66.32 -53.45
N LEU A 33 11.98 -65.26 -52.63
CA LEU A 33 10.93 -64.23 -52.63
C LEU A 33 11.58 -62.92 -52.17
N THR A 34 11.33 -61.82 -52.88
CA THR A 34 11.80 -60.49 -52.51
C THR A 34 11.21 -60.09 -51.13
N PRO A 35 12.01 -59.55 -50.19
CA PRO A 35 11.46 -59.04 -48.94
C PRO A 35 10.72 -57.72 -49.22
N GLY A 36 9.41 -57.82 -49.48
CA GLY A 36 8.50 -56.69 -49.47
C GLY A 36 8.31 -56.20 -48.05
N CYS A 37 9.03 -55.15 -47.66
CA CYS A 37 8.87 -54.50 -46.37
C CYS A 37 7.54 -53.74 -46.34
N ARG A 38 6.48 -54.38 -45.83
CA ARG A 38 5.15 -53.76 -45.69
C ARG A 38 5.18 -52.83 -44.47
N TYR A 39 5.43 -51.54 -44.70
CA TYR A 39 5.30 -50.51 -43.66
C TYR A 39 3.84 -50.37 -43.22
N VAL A 40 3.53 -50.84 -42.00
CA VAL A 40 2.27 -50.52 -41.33
C VAL A 40 2.41 -49.14 -40.70
N TYR A 41 1.98 -48.10 -41.40
CA TYR A 41 1.86 -46.76 -40.80
C TYR A 41 0.71 -46.75 -39.81
N LYS A 42 1.04 -46.68 -38.51
CA LYS A 42 0.07 -46.37 -37.45
C LYS A 42 -0.41 -44.94 -37.69
N ARG A 43 -1.69 -44.73 -38.01
CA ARG A 43 -2.29 -43.37 -37.98
C ARG A 43 -2.13 -42.84 -36.55
N VAL A 44 -1.15 -41.98 -36.34
CA VAL A 44 -1.06 -41.18 -35.11
C VAL A 44 -2.21 -40.19 -35.19
N GLY A 45 -3.31 -40.51 -34.51
CA GLY A 45 -4.48 -39.66 -34.45
C GLY A 45 -4.10 -38.26 -33.97
N GLN A 46 -4.43 -37.25 -34.78
CA GLN A 46 -4.27 -35.81 -34.53
C GLN A 46 -5.19 -35.29 -33.40
N VAL A 47 -5.37 -36.03 -32.30
CA VAL A 47 -6.41 -35.71 -31.31
C VAL A 47 -5.84 -35.66 -29.89
N THR A 48 -4.78 -34.86 -29.66
CA THR A 48 -4.29 -34.67 -28.28
C THR A 48 -3.72 -33.30 -27.95
N MET A 49 -3.39 -32.43 -28.91
CA MET A 49 -2.89 -31.08 -28.56
C MET A 49 -4.02 -30.12 -28.15
N ALA A 50 -5.13 -30.09 -28.89
CA ALA A 50 -6.27 -29.20 -28.57
C ALA A 50 -6.94 -29.53 -27.23
N ARG A 51 -6.95 -30.82 -26.83
CA ARG A 51 -7.57 -31.30 -25.60
C ARG A 51 -6.75 -30.97 -24.34
N ARG A 52 -5.45 -30.69 -24.47
CA ARG A 52 -4.59 -30.26 -23.35
C ARG A 52 -4.56 -28.75 -23.12
N LEU A 53 -4.99 -27.95 -24.10
CA LEU A 53 -5.12 -26.50 -23.98
C LEU A 53 -6.42 -26.08 -23.29
N LEU A 54 -7.47 -26.92 -23.37
CA LEU A 54 -8.77 -26.67 -22.75
C LEU A 54 -8.72 -26.41 -21.22
N PRO A 55 -8.04 -27.21 -20.38
CA PRO A 55 -7.96 -26.92 -18.95
C PRO A 55 -7.16 -25.65 -18.65
N MET A 56 -6.13 -25.33 -19.45
CA MET A 56 -5.33 -24.11 -19.27
C MET A 56 -6.13 -22.84 -19.59
N VAL A 57 -6.97 -22.87 -20.63
CA VAL A 57 -7.88 -21.78 -20.98
C VAL A 57 -9.00 -21.61 -19.95
N LEU A 58 -9.53 -22.71 -19.40
CA LEU A 58 -10.51 -22.70 -18.32
C LEU A 58 -9.95 -22.10 -17.02
N ILE A 59 -8.71 -22.44 -16.66
CA ILE A 59 -8.01 -21.84 -15.51
C ILE A 59 -7.78 -20.34 -15.74
N LEU A 60 -7.32 -19.93 -16.93
CA LEU A 60 -7.11 -18.51 -17.24
C LEU A 60 -8.42 -17.69 -17.21
N ARG A 61 -9.54 -18.29 -17.65
CA ARG A 61 -10.89 -17.70 -17.54
C ARG A 61 -11.37 -17.59 -16.10
N ALA A 62 -11.05 -18.56 -15.24
CA ALA A 62 -11.42 -18.54 -13.83
C ALA A 62 -10.66 -17.48 -13.02
N LEU A 63 -9.39 -17.20 -13.36
CA LEU A 63 -8.61 -16.14 -12.70
C LEU A 63 -9.07 -14.72 -13.09
N GLY A 64 -9.69 -14.53 -14.25
CA GLY A 64 -10.16 -13.23 -14.73
C GLY A 64 -11.36 -12.61 -13.99
N VAL A 65 -12.03 -13.38 -13.12
CA VAL A 65 -13.25 -12.93 -12.41
C VAL A 65 -12.93 -12.12 -11.14
N THR A 66 -11.65 -12.04 -10.72
CA THR A 66 -11.25 -11.43 -9.44
C THR A 66 -10.56 -10.07 -9.55
N ALA A 67 -10.72 -9.37 -10.69
CA ALA A 67 -10.31 -7.97 -10.79
C ALA A 67 -11.30 -7.07 -10.04
N TYR A 68 -11.29 -7.13 -8.71
CA TYR A 68 -11.87 -6.07 -7.88
C TYR A 68 -11.13 -4.78 -8.22
N GLY A 69 -11.85 -3.78 -8.76
CA GLY A 69 -11.29 -2.49 -9.12
C GLY A 69 -10.56 -1.90 -7.91
N GLN A 70 -9.23 -1.82 -7.99
CA GLN A 70 -8.45 -1.13 -6.98
C GLN A 70 -8.84 0.34 -7.03
N THR A 71 -9.73 0.76 -6.14
CA THR A 71 -10.00 2.18 -5.94
C THR A 71 -8.77 2.80 -5.28
N THR A 72 -8.18 3.79 -5.94
CA THR A 72 -7.13 4.64 -5.37
C THR A 72 -7.72 5.95 -4.84
N PHE A 73 -9.03 6.15 -4.99
CA PHE A 73 -9.68 7.39 -4.61
C PHE A 73 -9.66 7.60 -3.09
N ALA A 74 -9.40 8.84 -2.71
CA ALA A 74 -9.55 9.38 -1.38
C ALA A 74 -10.96 9.95 -1.17
N SER A 75 -11.26 10.30 0.08
CA SER A 75 -12.48 11.02 0.46
C SER A 75 -12.20 12.08 1.50
N ILE A 76 -12.96 13.18 1.46
CA ILE A 76 -12.99 14.19 2.53
C ILE A 76 -14.34 14.10 3.23
N THR A 77 -14.31 13.98 4.55
CA THR A 77 -15.50 13.95 5.41
C THR A 77 -15.40 15.01 6.49
N GLY A 78 -16.52 15.34 7.12
CA GLY A 78 -16.51 16.23 8.28
C GLY A 78 -17.91 16.70 8.65
N VAL A 79 -17.96 17.57 9.66
CA VAL A 79 -19.18 18.27 10.08
C VAL A 79 -19.05 19.77 9.84
N VAL A 80 -20.15 20.41 9.46
CA VAL A 80 -20.29 21.86 9.35
C VAL A 80 -21.06 22.36 10.57
N MET A 81 -20.43 23.22 11.35
CA MET A 81 -20.99 23.85 12.55
C MET A 81 -20.90 25.37 12.47
N ASP A 82 -21.70 26.09 13.26
CA ASP A 82 -21.54 27.52 13.47
C ASP A 82 -20.62 27.84 14.66
N SER A 83 -20.37 29.13 14.91
CA SER A 83 -19.56 29.60 16.05
C SER A 83 -20.15 29.28 17.43
N THR A 84 -21.42 28.87 17.50
CA THR A 84 -22.10 28.44 18.73
C THR A 84 -22.01 26.91 18.95
N GLY A 85 -21.50 26.18 17.95
CA GLY A 85 -21.42 24.71 17.95
C GLY A 85 -22.68 24.03 17.42
N ALA A 86 -23.64 24.77 16.86
CA ALA A 86 -24.82 24.21 16.24
C ALA A 86 -24.50 23.69 14.82
N ALA A 87 -25.09 22.56 14.44
CA ALA A 87 -24.92 22.00 13.10
C ALA A 87 -25.58 22.89 12.03
N VAL A 88 -24.90 23.11 10.91
CA VAL A 88 -25.41 23.91 9.78
C VAL A 88 -25.84 22.99 8.63
N PRO A 89 -27.14 22.75 8.45
CA PRO A 89 -27.63 21.92 7.34
C PRO A 89 -27.65 22.69 6.02
N GLY A 90 -27.48 21.97 4.91
CA GLY A 90 -27.59 22.54 3.55
C GLY A 90 -26.44 23.47 3.14
N ALA A 91 -25.34 23.53 3.91
CA ALA A 91 -24.12 24.21 3.50
C ALA A 91 -23.58 23.55 2.22
N THR A 92 -23.16 24.35 1.25
CA THR A 92 -22.54 23.87 0.01
C THR A 92 -21.03 23.80 0.20
N ILE A 93 -20.48 22.60 0.09
CA ILE A 93 -19.04 22.33 0.25
C ILE A 93 -18.46 21.99 -1.12
N THR A 94 -17.41 22.70 -1.53
CA THR A 94 -16.72 22.52 -2.79
C THR A 94 -15.24 22.26 -2.56
N ALA A 95 -14.76 21.07 -2.92
CA ALA A 95 -13.34 20.76 -2.99
C ALA A 95 -12.83 21.00 -4.41
N THR A 96 -11.79 21.81 -4.55
CA THR A 96 -11.13 22.09 -5.83
C THR A 96 -9.72 21.50 -5.81
N HIS A 97 -9.42 20.59 -6.74
CA HIS A 97 -8.07 20.07 -6.91
C HIS A 97 -7.18 21.18 -7.46
N THR A 98 -6.08 21.52 -6.78
CA THR A 98 -5.26 22.69 -7.13
C THR A 98 -4.52 22.52 -8.46
N GLU A 99 -4.03 21.31 -8.75
CA GLU A 99 -3.30 21.04 -10.00
C GLU A 99 -4.21 20.98 -11.24
N THR A 100 -5.36 20.29 -11.17
CA THR A 100 -6.25 20.08 -12.32
C THR A 100 -7.43 21.05 -12.38
N ASN A 101 -7.61 21.89 -11.36
CA ASN A 101 -8.78 22.76 -11.18
C ASN A 101 -10.14 22.04 -11.22
N THR A 102 -10.16 20.73 -11.03
CA THR A 102 -11.40 19.94 -10.98
C THR A 102 -12.15 20.21 -9.69
N ARG A 103 -13.47 20.46 -9.78
CA ARG A 103 -14.33 20.80 -8.64
C ARG A 103 -15.27 19.65 -8.30
N PHE A 104 -15.35 19.33 -7.02
CA PHE A 104 -16.27 18.36 -6.45
C PHE A 104 -17.14 19.07 -5.42
N THR A 105 -18.46 18.99 -5.57
CA THR A 105 -19.39 19.70 -4.70
C THR A 105 -20.33 18.72 -4.01
N THR A 106 -20.58 18.94 -2.73
CA THR A 106 -21.57 18.23 -1.91
C THR A 106 -22.33 19.20 -1.03
N ARG A 107 -23.36 18.73 -0.34
CA ARG A 107 -24.09 19.51 0.67
C ARG A 107 -24.06 18.81 2.02
N SER A 108 -24.04 19.59 3.10
CA SER A 108 -24.20 19.05 4.45
C SER A 108 -25.64 18.56 4.68
N ASN A 109 -25.78 17.48 5.45
CA ASN A 109 -27.07 16.91 5.84
C ASN A 109 -27.67 17.63 7.06
N GLU A 110 -28.81 17.13 7.58
CA GLU A 110 -29.52 17.72 8.73
C GLU A 110 -28.68 17.82 10.01
N VAL A 111 -27.67 16.96 10.16
CA VAL A 111 -26.75 16.93 11.31
C VAL A 111 -25.43 17.66 10.99
N GLY A 112 -25.36 18.38 9.86
CA GLY A 112 -24.17 19.11 9.41
C GLY A 112 -23.08 18.22 8.79
N ASN A 113 -23.25 16.90 8.74
CA ASN A 113 -22.26 16.00 8.18
C ASN A 113 -22.21 16.10 6.65
N TYR A 114 -21.02 16.00 6.08
CA TYR A 114 -20.80 15.95 4.64
C TYR A 114 -19.75 14.89 4.27
N ASN A 115 -19.83 14.41 3.04
CA ASN A 115 -18.87 13.48 2.46
C ASN A 115 -18.64 13.81 0.98
N LEU A 116 -17.37 14.01 0.63
CA LEU A 116 -16.85 14.15 -0.73
C LEU A 116 -16.03 12.90 -1.04
N ALA A 117 -16.63 11.95 -1.75
CA ALA A 117 -15.96 10.73 -2.19
C ALA A 117 -15.35 10.90 -3.60
N GLN A 118 -14.57 9.90 -4.02
CA GLN A 118 -14.01 9.80 -5.39
C GLN A 118 -13.00 10.91 -5.73
N LEU A 119 -12.25 11.39 -4.73
CA LEU A 119 -11.18 12.36 -4.91
C LEU A 119 -9.89 11.64 -5.30
N ARG A 120 -9.07 12.22 -6.18
CA ARG A 120 -7.74 11.66 -6.51
C ARG A 120 -6.73 12.07 -5.44
N GLU A 121 -5.58 11.40 -5.36
CA GLU A 121 -4.46 11.93 -4.58
C GLU A 121 -4.03 13.31 -5.12
N GLY A 122 -3.58 14.20 -4.24
CA GLY A 122 -3.18 15.55 -4.61
C GLY A 122 -3.57 16.60 -3.58
N THR A 123 -3.35 17.87 -3.92
CA THR A 123 -3.67 19.00 -3.04
C THR A 123 -5.02 19.60 -3.41
N TYR A 124 -5.83 19.91 -2.39
CA TYR A 124 -7.16 20.45 -2.54
C TYR A 124 -7.36 21.74 -1.75
N THR A 125 -8.19 22.61 -2.29
CA THR A 125 -8.77 23.76 -1.60
C THR A 125 -10.24 23.47 -1.33
N LEU A 126 -10.64 23.45 -0.07
CA LEU A 126 -12.01 23.24 0.37
C LEU A 126 -12.68 24.59 0.65
N ARG A 127 -13.85 24.81 0.06
CA ARG A 127 -14.69 25.99 0.27
C ARG A 127 -16.03 25.56 0.82
N ALA A 128 -16.53 26.25 1.84
CA ALA A 128 -17.86 26.02 2.38
C ALA A 128 -18.65 27.33 2.40
N GLN A 129 -19.88 27.28 1.90
CA GLN A 129 -20.78 28.41 1.78
C GLN A 129 -22.18 28.04 2.26
N ALA A 130 -22.77 28.88 3.11
CA ALA A 130 -24.16 28.77 3.54
C ALA A 130 -24.80 30.16 3.61
N PRO A 131 -26.12 30.30 3.35
CA PRO A 131 -26.79 31.59 3.45
C PRO A 131 -26.69 32.18 4.87
N GLY A 132 -26.31 33.45 4.98
CA GLY A 132 -26.14 34.14 6.27
C GLY A 132 -24.81 33.87 6.98
N PHE A 133 -23.92 33.09 6.36
CA PHE A 133 -22.58 32.80 6.85
C PHE A 133 -21.51 33.33 5.90
N LYS A 134 -20.33 33.59 6.47
CA LYS A 134 -19.10 33.89 5.74
C LYS A 134 -18.62 32.69 4.95
N GLU A 135 -17.97 32.91 3.81
CA GLU A 135 -17.30 31.83 3.10
C GLU A 135 -16.09 31.35 3.90
N PHE A 136 -16.05 30.06 4.19
CA PHE A 136 -14.89 29.40 4.77
C PHE A 136 -14.01 28.83 3.66
N VAL A 137 -12.71 29.09 3.71
CA VAL A 137 -11.73 28.57 2.75
C VAL A 137 -10.58 27.92 3.51
N ALA A 138 -10.42 26.60 3.33
CA ALA A 138 -9.24 25.86 3.78
C ALA A 138 -8.40 25.46 2.57
N GLN A 139 -7.13 25.86 2.58
CA GLN A 139 -6.17 25.58 1.50
C GLN A 139 -5.16 24.51 1.92
N ASN A 140 -4.44 23.96 0.94
CA ASN A 140 -3.34 23.01 1.14
C ASN A 140 -3.75 21.69 1.83
N ILE A 141 -4.96 21.19 1.54
CA ILE A 141 -5.40 19.88 2.02
C ILE A 141 -4.77 18.81 1.13
N VAL A 142 -3.71 18.16 1.60
CA VAL A 142 -3.03 17.08 0.88
C VAL A 142 -3.76 15.76 1.12
N LEU A 143 -4.23 15.10 0.06
CA LEU A 143 -4.82 13.77 0.09
C LEU A 143 -3.86 12.74 -0.50
N VAL A 144 -3.76 11.59 0.17
CA VAL A 144 -3.00 10.42 -0.31
C VAL A 144 -3.99 9.37 -0.86
N ALA A 145 -3.53 8.48 -1.73
CA ALA A 145 -4.37 7.42 -2.27
C ALA A 145 -5.03 6.59 -1.16
N ARG A 146 -6.35 6.38 -1.26
CA ARG A 146 -7.21 5.72 -0.24
C ARG A 146 -7.28 6.41 1.12
N ASP A 147 -6.91 7.69 1.20
CA ASP A 147 -7.03 8.47 2.44
C ASP A 147 -8.50 8.85 2.71
N ILE A 148 -8.88 8.85 3.98
CA ILE A 148 -10.16 9.39 4.46
C ILE A 148 -9.80 10.57 5.36
N ARG A 149 -9.80 11.76 4.77
CA ARG A 149 -9.41 12.97 5.50
C ARG A 149 -10.63 13.60 6.16
N ARG A 150 -10.56 13.80 7.47
CA ARG A 150 -11.56 14.56 8.21
C ARG A 150 -11.21 16.05 8.25
N VAL A 151 -12.15 16.91 7.88
CA VAL A 151 -12.03 18.38 7.95
C VAL A 151 -13.34 18.95 8.50
N ASP A 152 -13.36 19.31 9.77
CA ASP A 152 -14.52 19.94 10.38
C ASP A 152 -14.50 21.46 10.08
N ILE A 153 -15.66 21.99 9.68
CA ILE A 153 -15.81 23.36 9.21
C ILE A 153 -16.60 24.14 10.25
N THR A 154 -16.05 25.26 10.71
CA THR A 154 -16.77 26.22 11.55
C THR A 154 -17.08 27.46 10.72
N LEU A 155 -18.37 27.74 10.52
CA LEU A 155 -18.85 28.90 9.79
C LEU A 155 -19.12 30.05 10.77
N GLU A 156 -18.57 31.22 10.46
CA GLU A 156 -18.90 32.44 11.17
C GLU A 156 -20.14 33.10 10.56
N VAL A 157 -21.03 33.61 11.41
CA VAL A 157 -22.16 34.42 10.98
C VAL A 157 -21.63 35.73 10.38
N GLY A 158 -22.08 36.08 9.18
CA GLY A 158 -21.64 37.28 8.47
C GLY A 158 -22.08 37.30 7.00
N SER A 159 -21.90 38.44 6.33
CA SER A 159 -22.20 38.53 4.90
C SER A 159 -21.19 37.74 4.08
N VAL A 160 -21.66 37.22 2.93
CA VAL A 160 -20.90 36.38 1.97
C VAL A 160 -19.62 37.06 1.46
N GLU A 161 -19.48 38.38 1.62
CA GLU A 161 -18.31 39.14 1.16
C GLU A 161 -17.04 38.97 2.01
N THR A 162 -17.11 38.33 3.17
CA THR A 162 -15.92 38.14 4.03
C THR A 162 -15.45 36.70 3.99
N THR A 163 -14.27 36.48 3.38
CA THR A 163 -13.62 35.16 3.28
C THR A 163 -12.74 34.91 4.49
N VAL A 164 -12.97 33.81 5.21
CA VAL A 164 -12.05 33.32 6.26
C VAL A 164 -11.04 32.39 5.60
N GLU A 165 -9.81 32.85 5.43
CA GLU A 165 -8.70 32.04 4.91
C GLU A 165 -8.02 31.32 6.08
N VAL A 166 -8.35 30.04 6.27
CA VAL A 166 -7.60 29.18 7.19
C VAL A 166 -6.43 28.60 6.40
N THR A 167 -5.29 29.27 6.49
CA THR A 167 -4.02 28.70 6.06
C THR A 167 -3.74 27.51 6.99
N ALA A 168 -3.84 26.30 6.47
CA ALA A 168 -3.55 25.06 7.19
C ALA A 168 -2.06 24.98 7.55
N GLY A 169 -1.66 25.74 8.57
CA GLY A 169 -0.35 25.69 9.23
C GLY A 169 -0.44 25.21 10.68
N ALA A 170 -1.65 24.98 11.20
CA ALA A 170 -1.86 24.40 12.51
C ALA A 170 -2.09 22.90 12.36
N THR A 171 -1.15 22.13 12.88
CA THR A 171 -1.21 20.69 13.11
C THR A 171 -2.60 20.28 13.58
N LEU A 172 -3.37 19.66 12.67
CA LEU A 172 -4.67 19.07 12.97
C LEU A 172 -4.43 17.97 14.00
N ILE A 173 -4.92 18.16 15.22
CA ILE A 173 -4.88 17.13 16.25
C ILE A 173 -5.81 16.00 15.78
N GLU A 174 -5.21 14.86 15.47
CA GLU A 174 -5.86 13.60 15.14
C GLU A 174 -6.62 13.09 16.37
N THR A 175 -7.89 13.47 16.54
CA THR A 175 -8.74 13.05 17.67
C THR A 175 -9.31 11.64 17.53
N GLU A 176 -9.04 10.93 16.43
CA GLU A 176 -9.54 9.57 16.19
C GLU A 176 -8.61 8.45 16.66
N THR A 177 -7.40 8.77 17.14
CA THR A 177 -6.51 7.75 17.72
C THR A 177 -6.07 8.14 19.12
N ALA A 178 -6.10 7.19 20.06
CA ALA A 178 -5.51 7.35 21.40
C ALA A 178 -3.96 7.35 21.31
N ARG A 179 -3.40 8.13 20.39
CA ARG A 179 -1.97 8.25 20.14
C ARG A 179 -1.56 9.69 20.43
N ILE A 180 -0.97 9.89 21.60
CA ILE A 180 -0.32 11.16 21.95
C ILE A 180 1.00 11.20 21.18
N ALA A 181 1.10 12.10 20.21
CA ALA A 181 2.33 12.39 19.48
C ALA A 181 2.67 13.87 19.65
N ASP A 182 3.91 14.18 20.00
CA ASP A 182 4.41 15.54 20.13
C ASP A 182 5.70 15.67 19.31
N THR A 183 5.69 16.59 18.34
CA THR A 183 6.81 16.79 17.41
C THR A 183 7.44 18.16 17.68
N LYS A 184 8.73 18.18 18.03
CA LYS A 184 9.50 19.42 18.23
C LYS A 184 10.32 19.74 16.98
N THR A 185 10.16 20.95 16.46
CA THR A 185 10.93 21.42 15.30
C THR A 185 12.31 21.96 15.71
N ALA A 186 13.28 21.93 14.79
CA ALA A 186 14.65 22.37 15.05
C ALA A 186 14.76 23.83 15.53
N THR A 187 13.83 24.70 15.11
CA THR A 187 13.76 26.09 15.57
C THR A 187 13.44 26.17 17.07
N VAL A 188 12.47 25.37 17.54
CA VAL A 188 12.10 25.28 18.97
C VAL A 188 13.27 24.76 19.80
N LEU A 189 14.03 23.80 19.27
CA LEU A 189 15.24 23.29 19.95
C LEU A 189 16.35 24.35 20.10
N LYS A 190 16.40 25.35 19.21
CA LYS A 190 17.41 26.42 19.24
C LYS A 190 16.99 27.63 20.08
N THR A 191 15.69 27.90 20.20
CA THR A 191 15.18 29.09 20.88
C THR A 191 14.93 28.88 22.36
N LEU A 192 14.75 27.64 22.83
CA LEU A 192 14.54 27.36 24.24
C LEU A 192 15.88 27.32 24.99
N PRO A 193 16.11 28.21 25.97
CA PRO A 193 17.29 28.14 26.82
C PRO A 193 17.12 26.99 27.82
N LEU A 194 17.55 25.79 27.43
CA LEU A 194 17.65 24.67 28.36
C LEU A 194 18.98 24.72 29.10
N ASN A 195 18.90 24.58 30.42
CA ASN A 195 20.06 24.53 31.31
C ASN A 195 20.89 23.24 31.12
N THR A 196 20.36 22.26 30.39
CA THR A 196 20.98 20.95 30.17
C THR A 196 21.41 20.75 28.71
N ARG A 197 22.67 20.37 28.49
CA ARG A 197 23.24 19.97 27.18
C ARG A 197 22.74 18.58 26.72
N GLY A 198 21.43 18.41 26.61
CA GLY A 198 20.84 17.14 26.19
C GLY A 198 19.47 17.32 25.55
N ILE A 199 19.25 16.64 24.42
CA ILE A 199 17.97 16.66 23.69
C ILE A 199 16.81 16.06 24.52
N TRP A 200 17.14 15.26 25.53
CA TRP A 200 16.18 14.58 26.40
C TRP A 200 15.36 15.51 27.29
N ALA A 201 15.91 16.68 27.65
CA ALA A 201 15.20 17.64 28.49
C ALA A 201 13.97 18.24 27.79
N PHE A 202 13.93 18.21 26.45
CA PHE A 202 12.76 18.63 25.69
C PHE A 202 11.58 17.67 25.84
N LEU A 203 11.82 16.37 26.09
CA LEU A 203 10.75 15.40 26.29
C LEU A 203 9.99 15.69 27.58
N ALA A 204 10.64 16.22 28.62
CA ALA A 204 9.98 16.61 29.85
C ALA A 204 9.04 17.82 29.70
N LEU A 205 9.12 18.55 28.57
CA LEU A 205 8.18 19.63 28.24
C LEU A 205 6.88 19.12 27.61
N SER A 206 6.85 17.85 27.20
CA SER A 206 5.65 17.22 26.67
C SER A 206 4.73 16.79 27.83
N PRO A 207 3.40 16.97 27.69
CA PRO A 207 2.47 16.55 28.71
C PRO A 207 2.53 15.04 28.95
N ASN A 208 2.33 14.61 30.20
CA ASN A 208 2.42 13.21 30.63
C ASN A 208 3.80 12.55 30.52
N VAL A 209 4.88 13.34 30.40
CA VAL A 209 6.26 12.84 30.51
C VAL A 209 6.80 13.11 31.90
N LEU A 210 7.17 12.05 32.61
CA LEU A 210 7.81 12.12 33.92
C LEU A 210 9.25 11.63 33.80
N GLN A 211 10.20 12.49 34.16
CA GLN A 211 11.60 12.11 34.29
C GLN A 211 11.86 11.66 35.74
N ALA A 212 11.93 10.34 35.95
CA ALA A 212 12.12 9.75 37.27
C ALA A 212 13.63 9.61 37.61
N GLY A 213 14.36 10.72 37.70
CA GLY A 213 15.79 10.74 38.03
C GLY A 213 16.64 11.67 37.15
N GLY A 214 17.95 11.72 37.37
CA GLY A 214 18.87 12.50 36.53
C GLY A 214 19.31 11.72 35.28
N GLY A 215 19.19 12.34 34.10
CA GLY A 215 19.68 11.77 32.83
C GLY A 215 18.59 11.18 31.92
N SER A 216 19.02 10.61 30.79
CA SER A 216 18.16 10.07 29.71
C SER A 216 17.41 8.79 30.08
N SER A 217 17.86 8.08 31.11
CA SER A 217 17.58 6.66 31.34
C SER A 217 16.26 6.35 32.06
N THR A 218 15.44 7.36 32.37
CA THR A 218 14.26 7.21 33.25
C THR A 218 13.07 8.06 32.82
N ILE A 219 12.85 8.18 31.51
CA ILE A 219 11.70 8.90 30.96
C ILE A 219 10.48 7.96 30.91
N ARG A 220 9.38 8.37 31.53
CA ARG A 220 8.12 7.61 31.59
C ARG A 220 7.01 8.40 30.91
N PHE A 221 6.23 7.72 30.09
CA PHE A 221 5.06 8.30 29.41
C PHE A 221 3.78 7.78 30.06
N ALA A 222 2.87 8.67 30.48
CA ALA A 222 1.51 8.33 30.92
C ALA A 222 1.42 7.17 31.94
N GLY A 223 2.36 7.08 32.89
CA GLY A 223 2.38 6.02 33.92
C GLY A 223 3.10 4.72 33.53
N SER A 224 3.76 4.70 32.37
CA SER A 224 4.61 3.60 31.92
C SER A 224 5.75 3.27 32.91
N ARG A 225 6.17 1.99 32.95
CA ARG A 225 7.22 1.53 33.87
C ARG A 225 8.58 2.11 33.47
N THR A 226 9.51 2.18 34.43
CA THR A 226 10.94 2.37 34.13
C THR A 226 11.31 1.37 33.04
N ASN A 227 11.80 1.84 31.89
CA ASN A 227 12.39 1.03 30.81
C ASN A 227 11.44 0.55 29.70
N GLN A 228 10.23 1.11 29.57
CA GLN A 228 9.28 0.78 28.49
C GLN A 228 9.29 1.78 27.32
N SER A 229 10.21 2.74 27.33
CA SER A 229 10.47 3.64 26.21
C SER A 229 11.34 2.96 25.15
N HIS A 230 11.05 3.19 23.88
CA HIS A 230 11.92 2.82 22.77
C HIS A 230 12.33 4.11 22.07
N TRP A 231 13.55 4.16 21.56
CA TRP A 231 14.06 5.34 20.90
C TRP A 231 14.90 4.99 19.68
N SER A 232 14.72 5.75 18.62
CA SER A 232 15.43 5.56 17.36
C SER A 232 15.86 6.89 16.76
N ILE A 233 17.03 6.88 16.14
CA ILE A 233 17.58 7.99 15.38
C ILE A 233 17.75 7.49 13.95
N ASP A 234 17.18 8.23 13.00
CA ASP A 234 17.20 7.89 11.57
C ASP A 234 16.73 6.46 11.24
N GLY A 235 15.82 5.92 12.06
CA GLY A 235 15.29 4.57 11.94
C GLY A 235 16.15 3.47 12.58
N THR A 236 17.35 3.79 13.04
CA THR A 236 18.15 2.86 13.85
C THR A 236 17.74 2.94 15.31
N THR A 237 17.38 1.81 15.89
CA THR A 237 17.12 1.68 17.33
C THR A 237 18.43 1.90 18.07
N MET A 238 18.41 2.76 19.06
CA MET A 238 19.61 3.07 19.83
C MET A 238 19.22 2.80 21.30
N SER A 239 20.16 2.28 22.10
CA SER A 239 19.89 1.79 23.45
C SER A 239 20.72 2.57 24.46
N ASP A 240 20.11 2.96 25.58
CA ASP A 240 20.71 3.79 26.64
C ASP A 240 21.20 2.89 27.76
N GLY A 241 21.15 1.57 27.54
CA GLY A 241 21.44 0.54 28.52
C GLY A 241 20.39 0.41 29.61
N VAL A 242 19.29 1.17 29.55
CA VAL A 242 18.25 1.19 30.58
C VAL A 242 16.87 1.00 29.95
N SER A 243 16.50 1.75 28.93
CA SER A 243 15.28 1.54 28.14
C SER A 243 15.30 0.20 27.37
N GLU A 244 14.13 -0.39 27.14
CA GLU A 244 13.90 -1.71 26.47
C GLU A 244 14.21 -2.98 27.28
N THR A 245 14.62 -2.89 28.55
CA THR A 245 15.03 -4.07 29.34
C THR A 245 13.90 -4.87 30.01
N GLN A 246 12.62 -4.64 29.67
CA GLN A 246 11.52 -5.47 30.17
C GLN A 246 11.08 -6.52 29.14
N ILE A 247 11.97 -7.46 28.82
CA ILE A 247 11.55 -8.80 28.40
C ILE A 247 11.22 -9.56 29.69
N GLY A 248 9.93 -9.62 30.03
CA GLY A 248 9.41 -10.51 31.07
C GLY A 248 9.60 -11.99 30.69
N PRO A 249 9.41 -12.94 31.62
CA PRO A 249 10.00 -14.28 31.55
C PRO A 249 9.22 -15.17 30.59
N LEU A 250 9.48 -15.05 29.30
CA LEU A 250 9.10 -16.07 28.34
C LEU A 250 10.26 -16.32 27.38
N ALA A 251 10.57 -17.61 27.31
CA ALA A 251 11.44 -18.27 26.36
C ALA A 251 11.12 -17.92 24.89
#